data_AF-A0A261Y3K5-F1
#
_entry.id   AF-A0A261Y3K5-F1
#
_cell.length_a   1.000
_cell.length_b   1.000
_cell.length_c   1.000
_cell.angle_alpha   90.00
_cell.angle_beta   90.00
_cell.angle_gamma   90.00
#
_symmetry.space_group_name_H-M   'P 1'
#
loop_
_entity.id
_entity.type
_entity.pdbx_description
1 polymer ?
#
loop_
_entity_poly.entity_id
_entity_poly.type
_entity_poly.pdbx_seq_one_letter_code
_entity_poly.pdbx_strand_id
1 'polypeptide(L)'
;MDSIGLVHPTDPSPLSRKHAAEDQQDTVQRQDNDTLPSPSGRRPSVTQTALFSPEIATQLTVLTQHVRKLQSGPETFAQSIPYLAKIVSLLENQPVGTTTGQTDRDRKGRDWLIKAYLDLGSARLYIDDTIKAEHDLKICLDLLRKASVAQDKNYAYKDRTLVVTKLLKECYEKLGRQEMMQQMERIEEKVRIGSSVADMS
;
A
#
# COMPACT_ATOMS: atom_id res chain seq x y z
N MET A 1 -63.86 -5.95 23.87
CA MET A 1 -62.78 -6.77 23.31
C MET A 1 -61.47 -6.25 23.89
N ASP A 2 -61.29 -6.33 25.21
CA ASP A 2 -60.95 -7.51 26.04
C ASP A 2 -59.52 -7.98 25.72
N SER A 3 -58.53 -7.58 26.55
CA SER A 3 -57.93 -8.37 27.67
C SER A 3 -57.02 -9.48 27.13
N ILE A 4 -55.78 -9.77 27.57
CA ILE A 4 -55.15 -9.96 28.90
C ILE A 4 -53.63 -10.01 28.58
N GLY A 5 -52.63 -9.44 29.28
CA GLY A 5 -52.32 -9.47 30.71
C GLY A 5 -51.68 -10.82 31.12
N LEU A 6 -50.37 -10.86 31.41
CA LEU A 6 -49.77 -11.35 32.69
C LEU A 6 -48.25 -11.71 32.62
N VAL A 7 -47.47 -10.96 33.42
CA VAL A 7 -46.34 -11.28 34.35
C VAL A 7 -45.22 -12.31 34.04
N HIS A 8 -43.96 -11.81 34.02
CA HIS A 8 -42.81 -12.01 34.97
C HIS A 8 -42.65 -13.36 35.75
N PRO A 9 -41.50 -13.66 36.42
CA PRO A 9 -40.06 -13.56 36.10
C PRO A 9 -39.26 -14.82 36.52
N THR A 10 -37.97 -14.95 36.17
CA THR A 10 -36.93 -15.65 36.98
C THR A 10 -35.55 -15.36 36.36
N ASP A 11 -34.81 -14.39 36.88
CA ASP A 11 -33.82 -14.44 37.98
C ASP A 11 -32.39 -14.79 37.47
N PRO A 12 -31.35 -14.02 37.88
CA PRO A 12 -30.00 -14.10 37.35
C PRO A 12 -29.05 -14.88 38.27
N SER A 13 -27.75 -14.86 37.92
CA SER A 13 -26.57 -15.00 38.80
C SER A 13 -25.65 -16.22 38.47
N PRO A 14 -24.44 -16.31 39.05
CA PRO A 14 -23.22 -15.78 38.43
C PRO A 14 -22.07 -16.81 38.43
N LEU A 15 -20.99 -16.60 37.69
CA LEU A 15 -19.74 -17.34 37.94
C LEU A 15 -18.64 -16.39 38.38
N SER A 16 -18.58 -16.25 39.70
CA SER A 16 -17.49 -15.65 40.47
C SER A 16 -16.18 -16.41 40.30
N ARG A 17 -15.12 -15.62 40.07
CA ARG A 17 -13.77 -15.72 40.65
C ARG A 17 -13.45 -16.99 41.42
N LYS A 18 -12.42 -17.71 40.96
CA LYS A 18 -11.55 -18.52 41.81
C LYS A 18 -10.15 -17.92 41.81
N HIS A 19 -9.70 -17.49 42.99
CA HIS A 19 -8.30 -17.27 43.38
C HIS A 19 -8.07 -18.11 44.64
N ALA A 20 -7.03 -18.95 44.59
CA ALA A 20 -6.32 -19.66 45.67
C ALA A 20 -5.28 -20.54 44.91
N ALA A 21 -3.95 -20.38 44.94
CA ALA A 21 -2.98 -20.25 46.03
C ALA A 21 -3.27 -21.29 47.14
N GLU A 22 -2.43 -22.25 47.51
CA GLU A 22 -0.97 -22.44 47.44
C GLU A 22 -0.65 -23.93 47.72
N ASP A 23 0.59 -24.31 47.39
CA ASP A 23 1.48 -25.29 48.03
C ASP A 23 1.05 -26.73 48.40
N GLN A 24 1.81 -27.69 47.84
CA GLN A 24 2.63 -28.59 48.66
C GLN A 24 3.80 -29.19 47.86
N GLN A 25 4.98 -29.12 48.49
CA GLN A 25 6.27 -29.64 48.08
C GLN A 25 6.32 -31.18 48.20
N ASP A 26 7.08 -31.86 47.32
CA ASP A 26 7.96 -32.95 47.77
C ASP A 26 9.07 -33.28 46.74
N THR A 27 10.28 -32.89 47.13
CA THR A 27 11.54 -33.67 47.16
C THR A 27 12.09 -34.42 45.92
N VAL A 28 13.12 -33.79 45.33
CA VAL A 28 14.45 -34.28 44.92
C VAL A 28 14.62 -35.79 44.60
N GLN A 29 14.98 -36.09 43.34
CA GLN A 29 16.13 -36.97 43.00
C GLN A 29 16.85 -36.45 41.74
N ARG A 30 18.15 -36.19 41.89
CA ARG A 30 19.13 -36.07 40.79
C ARG A 30 19.65 -37.47 40.48
N GLN A 31 19.70 -37.84 39.20
CA GLN A 31 20.71 -38.78 38.70
C GLN A 31 21.05 -38.43 37.25
N ASP A 32 22.36 -38.43 36.99
CA ASP A 32 23.05 -37.94 35.81
C ASP A 32 22.92 -38.86 34.58
N ASN A 33 23.44 -38.36 33.45
CA ASN A 33 23.61 -38.96 32.12
C ASN A 33 22.38 -39.01 31.20
N ASP A 34 22.28 -38.07 30.27
CA ASP A 34 22.96 -38.24 28.98
C ASP A 34 22.98 -36.95 28.16
N THR A 35 24.16 -36.63 27.63
CA THR A 35 24.39 -35.49 26.75
C THR A 35 23.85 -35.84 25.36
N LEU A 36 22.70 -35.27 24.99
CA LEU A 36 22.27 -35.15 23.61
C LEU A 36 22.44 -33.70 23.17
N PRO A 37 23.12 -33.40 22.04
CA PRO A 37 23.15 -32.06 21.51
C PRO A 37 21.75 -31.72 20.97
N SER A 38 20.93 -31.08 21.80
CA SER A 38 19.68 -30.50 21.32
C SER A 38 20.04 -29.41 20.31
N PRO A 39 19.51 -29.50 19.08
CA PRO A 39 19.89 -28.65 17.97
C PRO A 39 19.58 -27.21 18.34
N SER A 40 20.48 -26.30 17.99
CA SER A 40 20.21 -24.87 17.99
C SER A 40 18.87 -24.65 17.30
N GLY A 41 17.84 -24.44 18.12
CA GLY A 41 16.56 -23.94 17.70
C GLY A 41 16.81 -22.54 17.18
N ARG A 42 17.25 -22.44 15.92
CA ARG A 42 16.89 -21.32 15.07
C ARG A 42 15.37 -21.26 15.20
N ARG A 43 14.89 -20.36 16.06
CA ARG A 43 13.58 -19.75 15.84
C ARG A 43 13.51 -19.52 14.34
N PRO A 44 12.51 -20.04 13.61
CA PRO A 44 12.29 -19.57 12.26
C PRO A 44 12.19 -18.05 12.39
N SER A 45 13.21 -17.40 11.83
CA SER A 45 13.29 -15.98 11.62
C SER A 45 11.93 -15.56 11.08
N VAL A 46 11.28 -14.64 11.82
CA VAL A 46 10.09 -13.89 11.44
C VAL A 46 9.79 -14.11 9.96
N THR A 47 8.78 -14.93 9.65
CA THR A 47 8.34 -15.13 8.27
C THR A 47 8.00 -13.75 7.74
N GLN A 48 8.93 -13.17 6.98
CA GLN A 48 8.75 -11.89 6.34
C GLN A 48 7.61 -12.13 5.37
N THR A 49 6.41 -11.66 5.72
CA THR A 49 5.22 -11.83 4.91
C THR A 49 5.51 -11.21 3.55
N ALA A 50 5.85 -12.06 2.57
CA ALA A 50 6.28 -11.60 1.27
C ALA A 50 5.15 -10.78 0.65
N LEU A 51 5.47 -9.54 0.27
CA LEU A 51 4.50 -8.58 -0.29
C LEU A 51 3.80 -9.13 -1.52
N PHE A 52 4.54 -9.95 -2.27
CA PHE A 52 4.14 -10.62 -3.51
C PHE A 52 4.48 -12.10 -3.41
N SER A 53 3.91 -12.93 -4.28
CA SER A 53 4.44 -14.29 -4.45
C SER A 53 5.92 -14.23 -4.87
N PRO A 54 6.73 -15.25 -4.54
CA PRO A 54 8.16 -15.25 -4.88
C PRO A 54 8.44 -15.03 -6.37
N GLU A 55 7.58 -15.57 -7.23
CA GLU A 55 7.67 -15.40 -8.69
C GLU A 55 7.45 -13.93 -9.10
N ILE A 56 6.39 -13.29 -8.59
CA ILE A 56 6.10 -11.88 -8.87
C ILE A 56 7.20 -10.97 -8.30
N ALA A 57 7.70 -11.26 -7.10
CA ALA A 57 8.80 -10.52 -6.50
C ALA A 57 10.08 -10.59 -7.37
N THR A 58 10.36 -11.76 -7.94
CA THR A 58 11.49 -11.96 -8.85
C THR A 58 11.30 -11.19 -10.15
N GLN A 59 10.12 -11.29 -10.78
CA GLN A 59 9.80 -10.55 -12.00
C GLN A 59 9.91 -9.04 -11.79
N LEU A 60 9.32 -8.51 -10.71
CA LEU A 60 9.40 -7.08 -10.39
C LEU A 60 10.83 -6.62 -10.16
N THR A 61 11.67 -7.43 -9.50
CA THR A 61 13.09 -7.10 -9.27
C THR A 61 13.85 -6.98 -10.59
N VAL A 62 13.72 -7.97 -11.47
CA VAL A 62 14.38 -7.99 -12.78
C VAL A 62 13.92 -6.81 -13.64
N LEU A 63 12.60 -6.60 -13.73
CA LEU A 63 12.02 -5.51 -14.52
C LEU A 63 12.45 -4.14 -13.99
N THR A 64 12.45 -3.93 -12.67
CA THR A 64 12.87 -2.66 -12.05
C THR A 64 14.35 -2.37 -12.30
N GLN A 65 15.21 -3.38 -12.21
CA GLN A 65 16.63 -3.23 -12.53
C GLN A 65 16.84 -2.88 -14.00
N HIS A 66 16.07 -3.51 -14.90
CA HIS A 66 16.15 -3.23 -16.33
C HIS A 66 15.68 -1.81 -16.67
N VAL A 67 14.55 -1.37 -16.11
CA VAL A 67 14.04 0.01 -16.23
C VAL A 67 15.09 1.02 -15.78
N ARG A 68 15.76 0.81 -14.64
CA ARG A 68 16.80 1.72 -14.15
C ARG A 68 17.97 1.86 -15.14
N LYS A 69 18.39 0.77 -15.77
CA LYS A 69 19.45 0.79 -16.80
C LYS A 69 19.01 1.52 -18.06
N LEU A 70 17.75 1.37 -18.46
CA LEU A 70 17.22 2.06 -19.65
C LEU A 70 16.97 3.55 -19.38
N GLN A 71 16.60 3.92 -18.16
CA GLN A 71 16.34 5.31 -17.78
C GLN A 71 17.61 6.10 -17.46
N SER A 72 18.80 5.46 -17.40
CA SER A 72 20.07 6.18 -17.20
C SER A 72 20.58 6.89 -18.45
N GLY A 73 19.99 6.66 -19.62
CA GLY A 73 20.35 7.31 -20.88
C GLY A 73 19.11 7.90 -21.58
N PRO A 74 19.21 9.09 -22.19
CA PRO A 74 18.08 9.72 -22.89
C PRO A 74 17.60 8.87 -24.09
N GLU A 75 18.53 8.26 -24.82
CA GLU A 75 18.23 7.44 -26.01
C GLU A 75 17.49 6.12 -25.68
N THR A 76 17.72 5.59 -24.48
CA THR A 76 17.13 4.33 -24.01
C THR A 76 15.89 4.53 -23.15
N PHE A 77 15.56 5.78 -22.80
CA PHE A 77 14.46 6.11 -21.90
C PHE A 77 13.12 5.61 -22.43
N ALA A 78 12.87 5.78 -23.73
CA ALA A 78 11.67 5.29 -24.42
C ALA A 78 11.52 3.75 -24.32
N GLN A 79 12.64 3.03 -24.33
CA GLN A 79 12.65 1.56 -24.29
C GLN A 79 12.20 1.02 -22.92
N SER A 80 12.16 1.86 -21.88
CA SER A 80 11.69 1.47 -20.55
C SER A 80 10.16 1.27 -20.47
N ILE A 81 9.40 1.89 -21.38
CA ILE A 81 7.93 1.91 -21.39
C ILE A 81 7.30 0.51 -21.36
N PRO A 82 7.66 -0.47 -22.21
CA PRO A 82 7.06 -1.81 -22.16
C PRO A 82 7.32 -2.51 -20.82
N TYR A 83 8.48 -2.31 -20.20
CA TYR A 83 8.83 -2.90 -18.91
C TYR A 83 8.06 -2.23 -17.76
N LEU A 84 7.91 -0.91 -17.80
CA LEU A 84 7.07 -0.16 -16.87
C LEU A 84 5.60 -0.58 -16.96
N ALA A 85 5.07 -0.74 -18.18
CA ALA A 85 3.71 -1.25 -18.39
C ALA A 85 3.54 -2.67 -17.84
N LYS A 86 4.55 -3.54 -17.98
CA LYS A 86 4.54 -4.88 -17.38
C LYS A 86 4.57 -4.83 -15.85
N ILE A 87 5.36 -3.94 -15.26
CA ILE A 87 5.38 -3.72 -13.79
C ILE A 87 3.99 -3.31 -13.31
N VAL A 88 3.35 -2.32 -13.96
CA VAL A 88 1.98 -1.88 -13.61
C VAL A 88 1.02 -3.07 -13.68
N SER A 89 1.00 -3.80 -14.79
CA SER A 89 0.13 -4.97 -14.96
C SER A 89 0.34 -6.04 -13.87
N LEU A 90 1.58 -6.31 -13.46
CA LEU A 90 1.87 -7.28 -12.39
C LEU A 90 1.33 -6.80 -11.04
N LEU A 91 1.44 -5.50 -10.75
CA LEU A 91 1.01 -4.90 -9.49
C LEU A 91 -0.53 -4.80 -9.40
N GLU A 92 -1.22 -4.48 -10.49
CA GLU A 92 -2.69 -4.40 -10.52
C GLU A 92 -3.36 -5.76 -10.36
N ASN A 93 -2.74 -6.82 -10.87
CA ASN A 93 -3.27 -8.18 -10.78
C ASN A 93 -2.98 -8.87 -9.44
N GLN A 94 -2.50 -8.14 -8.43
CA GLN A 94 -2.29 -8.71 -7.10
C GLN A 94 -3.59 -8.68 -6.28
N PRO A 95 -3.96 -9.80 -5.62
CA PRO A 95 -5.13 -9.82 -4.76
C PRO A 95 -4.93 -8.85 -3.58
N VAL A 96 -5.75 -7.81 -3.52
CA VAL A 96 -5.94 -6.98 -2.32
C VAL A 96 -6.63 -7.89 -1.31
N GLY A 97 -5.90 -8.44 -0.36
CA GLY A 97 -6.53 -9.39 0.55
C GLY A 97 -7.43 -8.68 1.55
N THR A 98 -8.30 -9.49 2.13
CA THR A 98 -9.47 -9.07 2.90
C THR A 98 -9.27 -9.29 4.40
N THR A 99 -8.03 -9.35 4.91
CA THR A 99 -7.79 -9.79 6.30
C THR A 99 -7.02 -8.74 7.11
N THR A 100 -7.64 -8.36 8.23
CA THR A 100 -7.13 -7.49 9.31
C THR A 100 -5.69 -7.82 9.67
N GLY A 101 -4.75 -7.01 9.16
CA GLY A 101 -3.30 -7.27 9.18
C GLY A 101 -2.58 -6.78 7.92
N GLN A 102 -3.34 -6.37 6.90
CA GLN A 102 -2.85 -6.00 5.58
C GLN A 102 -2.46 -4.54 5.35
N THR A 103 -2.61 -3.66 6.33
CA THR A 103 -2.40 -2.20 6.14
C THR A 103 -1.02 -1.86 5.60
N ASP A 104 0.05 -2.44 6.13
CA ASP A 104 1.42 -2.17 5.67
C ASP A 104 1.75 -2.82 4.33
N ARG A 105 1.18 -4.02 4.07
CA ARG A 105 1.38 -4.73 2.81
C ARG A 105 0.66 -4.04 1.67
N ASP A 106 -0.60 -3.69 1.88
CA ASP A 106 -1.40 -2.96 0.91
C ASP A 106 -0.85 -1.54 0.70
N ARG A 107 -0.33 -0.90 1.76
CA ARG A 107 0.38 0.37 1.65
C ARG A 107 1.59 0.24 0.72
N LYS A 108 2.49 -0.72 0.99
CA LYS A 108 3.69 -0.92 0.16
C LYS A 108 3.33 -1.29 -1.27
N GLY A 109 2.33 -2.14 -1.49
CA GLY A 109 1.84 -2.46 -2.83
C GLY A 109 1.33 -1.23 -3.58
N ARG A 110 0.55 -0.38 -2.89
CA ARG A 110 0.06 0.88 -3.42
C ARG A 110 1.18 1.87 -3.72
N ASP A 111 2.19 1.99 -2.85
CA ASP A 111 3.36 2.85 -3.07
C ASP A 111 4.13 2.43 -4.32
N TRP A 112 4.27 1.12 -4.54
CA TRP A 112 4.89 0.57 -5.74
C TRP A 112 4.06 0.88 -6.99
N LEU A 113 2.73 0.74 -6.90
CA LEU A 113 1.83 1.04 -8.01
C LEU A 113 1.83 2.54 -8.36
N ILE A 114 1.79 3.42 -7.36
CA ILE A 114 1.94 4.88 -7.53
C ILE A 114 3.26 5.19 -8.25
N LYS A 115 4.37 4.61 -7.79
CA LYS A 115 5.67 4.85 -8.42
C LYS A 115 5.68 4.35 -9.87
N ALA A 116 5.16 3.16 -10.13
CA ALA A 116 5.14 2.59 -11.48
C ALA A 116 4.31 3.43 -12.45
N TYR A 117 3.14 3.93 -12.04
CA TYR A 117 2.33 4.83 -12.85
C TYR A 117 2.99 6.19 -13.08
N LEU A 118 3.63 6.77 -12.07
CA LEU A 118 4.40 8.01 -12.22
C LEU A 118 5.54 7.83 -13.23
N ASP A 119 6.33 6.77 -13.09
CA ASP A 119 7.45 6.50 -13.99
C ASP A 119 6.95 6.24 -15.43
N LEU A 120 5.86 5.48 -15.60
CA LEU A 120 5.27 5.19 -16.91
C LEU A 120 4.70 6.43 -17.58
N GLY A 121 3.94 7.25 -16.84
CA GLY A 121 3.38 8.50 -17.34
C GLY A 121 4.48 9.49 -17.74
N SER A 122 5.53 9.61 -16.93
CA SER A 122 6.71 10.45 -17.25
C SER A 122 7.42 9.93 -18.50
N ALA A 123 7.59 8.61 -18.63
CA ALA A 123 8.21 7.99 -19.79
C ALA A 123 7.44 8.22 -21.09
N ARG A 124 6.11 8.12 -21.04
CA ARG A 124 5.23 8.39 -22.20
C ARG A 124 5.20 9.88 -22.57
N LEU A 125 5.21 10.78 -21.58
CA LEU A 125 5.27 12.21 -21.85
C LEU A 125 6.59 12.61 -22.51
N TYR A 126 7.71 12.01 -22.09
CA TYR A 126 9.03 12.26 -22.68
C TYR A 126 9.10 11.92 -24.17
N ILE A 127 8.35 10.92 -24.64
CA ILE A 127 8.28 10.53 -26.05
C ILE A 127 7.08 11.15 -26.78
N ASP A 128 6.45 12.17 -26.20
CA ASP A 128 5.26 12.86 -26.71
C ASP A 128 4.02 11.97 -26.91
N ASP A 129 3.94 10.77 -26.30
CA ASP A 129 2.71 9.98 -26.20
C ASP A 129 1.77 10.57 -25.13
N THR A 130 1.36 11.81 -25.37
CA THR A 130 0.73 12.71 -24.40
C THR A 130 -0.62 12.18 -23.92
N ILE A 131 -1.40 11.54 -24.78
CA ILE A 131 -2.71 10.98 -24.43
C ILE A 131 -2.55 9.84 -23.42
N LYS A 132 -1.60 8.93 -23.65
CA LYS A 132 -1.37 7.82 -22.71
C LYS A 132 -0.66 8.29 -21.44
N ALA A 133 0.22 9.28 -21.54
CA ALA A 133 0.83 9.91 -20.38
C ALA A 133 -0.23 10.54 -19.47
N GLU A 134 -1.16 11.32 -20.03
CA GLU A 134 -2.30 11.89 -19.30
C GLU A 134 -3.09 10.82 -18.55
N HIS A 135 -3.42 9.72 -19.23
CA HIS A 135 -4.16 8.61 -18.63
C HIS A 135 -3.44 8.02 -17.40
N ASP A 136 -2.17 7.67 -17.54
CA ASP A 136 -1.40 7.04 -16.44
C ASP A 136 -1.21 8.00 -15.26
N LEU A 137 -0.96 9.28 -15.54
CA LEU A 137 -0.79 10.31 -14.51
C LEU A 137 -2.10 10.60 -13.78
N LYS A 138 -3.26 10.51 -14.45
CA LYS A 138 -4.58 10.59 -13.80
C LYS A 138 -4.80 9.44 -12.83
N ILE A 139 -4.44 8.22 -13.23
CA ILE A 139 -4.50 7.06 -12.32
C ILE A 139 -3.55 7.26 -11.14
N CYS A 140 -2.33 7.75 -11.39
CA CYS A 140 -1.38 8.05 -10.32
C CYS A 140 -1.94 9.07 -9.31
N LEU A 141 -2.58 10.14 -9.79
CA LEU A 141 -3.18 11.17 -8.94
C LEU A 141 -4.34 10.60 -8.10
N ASP A 142 -5.19 9.75 -8.69
CA ASP A 142 -6.28 9.09 -7.97
C ASP A 142 -5.76 8.14 -6.88
N LEU A 143 -4.71 7.36 -7.17
CA LEU A 143 -4.05 6.51 -6.18
C LEU A 143 -3.44 7.32 -5.03
N LEU A 144 -2.83 8.48 -5.32
CA LEU A 144 -2.30 9.40 -4.30
C LEU A 144 -3.42 9.97 -3.43
N ARG A 145 -4.56 10.36 -4.01
CA ARG A 145 -5.74 10.82 -3.26
C ARG A 145 -6.26 9.76 -2.31
N LYS A 146 -6.47 8.54 -2.81
CA LYS A 146 -6.91 7.39 -2.00
C LYS A 146 -5.90 7.04 -0.90
N ALA A 147 -4.61 7.19 -1.16
CA ALA A 147 -3.56 6.96 -0.17
C ALA A 147 -3.55 8.03 0.94
N SER A 148 -3.79 9.30 0.60
CA SER A 148 -3.88 10.40 1.56
C SER A 148 -5.10 10.26 2.49
N VAL A 149 -6.27 9.88 1.96
CA VAL A 149 -7.49 9.62 2.77
C VAL A 149 -7.25 8.48 3.77
N ALA A 150 -6.66 7.37 3.31
CA ALA A 150 -6.52 6.17 4.12
C ALA A 150 -5.50 6.29 5.26
N GLN A 151 -4.59 7.26 5.21
CA GLN A 151 -3.47 7.35 6.15
C GLN A 151 -3.56 8.52 7.14
N ASP A 152 -4.55 9.41 7.00
CA ASP A 152 -4.66 10.64 7.81
C ASP A 152 -3.37 11.50 7.82
N LYS A 153 -2.50 11.27 6.82
CA LYS A 153 -1.16 11.83 6.66
C LYS A 153 -1.06 12.51 5.30
N ASN A 154 -1.72 13.65 5.17
CA ASN A 154 -1.69 14.46 3.95
C ASN A 154 -0.29 14.85 3.47
N TYR A 155 0.70 14.86 4.36
CA TYR A 155 2.08 15.22 4.03
C TYR A 155 2.88 14.10 3.35
N ALA A 156 2.53 12.83 3.54
CA ALA A 156 3.35 11.71 3.06
C ALA A 156 3.46 11.65 1.53
N TYR A 157 2.47 12.20 0.83
CA TYR A 157 2.36 12.17 -0.62
C TYR A 157 2.38 13.56 -1.27
N LYS A 158 2.67 14.61 -0.50
CA LYS A 158 2.69 16.01 -0.97
C LYS A 158 3.58 16.18 -2.21
N ASP A 159 4.85 15.78 -2.11
CA ASP A 159 5.81 15.99 -3.18
C ASP A 159 5.45 15.23 -4.46
N ARG A 160 5.03 13.96 -4.31
CA ARG A 160 4.58 13.15 -5.46
C ARG A 160 3.34 13.74 -6.12
N THR A 161 2.43 14.29 -5.33
CA THR A 161 1.23 14.97 -5.86
C THR A 161 1.63 16.21 -6.66
N LEU A 162 2.55 17.04 -6.14
CA LEU A 162 3.05 18.20 -6.88
C LEU A 162 3.72 17.82 -8.20
N VAL A 163 4.52 16.75 -8.21
CA VAL A 163 5.15 16.24 -9.45
C VAL A 163 4.11 15.79 -10.46
N VAL A 164 3.15 14.94 -10.05
CA VAL A 164 2.09 14.45 -10.95
C VAL A 164 1.25 15.60 -11.50
N THR A 165 0.89 16.58 -10.67
CA THR A 165 0.12 17.76 -11.09
C THR A 165 0.87 18.58 -12.14
N LYS A 166 2.18 18.78 -11.98
CA LYS A 166 3.00 19.49 -12.98
C LYS A 166 3.04 18.75 -14.32
N LEU A 167 3.23 17.42 -14.29
CA LEU A 167 3.24 16.61 -15.51
C LEU A 167 1.86 16.60 -16.19
N LEU A 168 0.77 16.56 -15.41
CA LEU A 168 -0.59 16.69 -15.96
C LEU A 168 -0.83 18.06 -16.59
N LYS A 169 -0.32 19.16 -16.01
CA LYS A 169 -0.37 20.49 -16.65
C LYS A 169 0.32 20.49 -18.01
N GLU A 170 1.52 19.91 -18.09
CA GLU A 170 2.25 19.80 -19.35
C GLU A 170 1.46 18.99 -20.39
N CYS A 171 0.83 17.87 -19.99
CA CYS A 171 -0.07 17.13 -20.87
C CYS A 171 -1.24 18.01 -21.37
N TYR A 172 -1.89 18.74 -20.47
CA TYR A 172 -3.04 19.58 -20.84
C TYR A 172 -2.66 20.77 -21.71
N GLU A 173 -1.47 21.33 -21.51
CA GLU A 173 -0.91 22.37 -22.38
C GLU A 173 -0.72 21.85 -23.81
N LYS A 174 -0.04 20.70 -23.95
CA LYS A 174 0.17 20.03 -25.26
C LYS A 174 -1.15 19.64 -25.94
N LEU A 175 -2.20 19.34 -25.16
CA LEU A 175 -3.53 18.98 -25.66
C LEU A 175 -4.49 20.17 -25.83
N GLY A 176 -4.07 21.41 -25.50
CA GLY A 176 -4.91 22.61 -25.61
C GLY A 176 -6.07 22.67 -24.61
N ARG A 177 -5.99 21.99 -23.46
CA ARG A 177 -7.06 21.89 -22.45
C ARG A 177 -6.86 22.88 -21.29
N GLN A 178 -7.06 24.17 -21.59
CA GLN A 178 -6.83 25.28 -20.64
C GLN A 178 -7.59 25.14 -19.31
N GLU A 179 -8.86 24.72 -19.35
CA GLU A 179 -9.65 24.54 -18.11
C GLU A 179 -9.05 23.50 -17.17
N MET A 180 -8.50 22.42 -17.74
CA MET A 180 -7.88 21.35 -16.96
C MET A 180 -6.54 21.80 -16.37
N MET A 181 -5.80 22.67 -17.05
CA MET A 181 -4.60 23.30 -16.49
C MET A 181 -4.93 24.14 -15.25
N GLN A 182 -6.01 24.95 -15.31
CA GLN A 182 -6.46 25.75 -14.16
C GLN A 182 -6.88 24.86 -12.98
N GLN A 183 -7.53 23.72 -13.25
CA GLN A 183 -7.84 22.75 -12.20
C GLN A 183 -6.58 22.20 -11.53
N MET A 184 -5.54 21.89 -12.29
CA MET A 184 -4.27 21.43 -11.74
C MET A 184 -3.58 22.51 -10.90
N GLU A 185 -3.66 23.78 -11.29
CA GLU A 185 -3.12 24.90 -10.49
C GLU A 185 -3.82 25.03 -9.14
N ARG A 186 -5.15 24.88 -9.11
CA ARG A 186 -5.91 24.87 -7.85
C ARG A 186 -5.51 23.71 -6.94
N ILE A 187 -5.26 22.54 -7.53
CA ILE A 187 -4.75 21.37 -6.80
C ILE A 187 -3.35 21.67 -6.25
N GLU A 188 -2.44 22.19 -7.07
CA GLU A 188 -1.07 22.52 -6.65
C GLU A 188 -1.08 23.50 -5.47
N GLU A 189 -1.91 24.54 -5.55
CA GLU A 189 -2.02 25.55 -4.49
C GLU A 189 -2.58 24.97 -3.20
N LYS A 190 -3.69 24.21 -3.28
CA LYS A 190 -4.26 23.49 -2.11
C LYS A 190 -3.22 22.57 -1.46
N VAL A 191 -2.43 21.83 -2.25
CA VAL A 191 -1.35 20.98 -1.73
C VAL A 191 -0.23 21.81 -1.08
N ARG A 192 0.11 22.96 -1.66
CA ARG A 192 1.17 23.84 -1.16
C ARG A 192 0.83 24.38 0.24
N ILE A 193 -0.40 24.84 0.44
CA ILE A 193 -0.91 25.38 1.71
C ILE A 193 -1.25 24.30 2.76
N GLY A 194 -1.04 23.01 2.44
CA GLY A 194 -1.25 21.90 3.36
C GLY A 194 -2.69 21.40 3.44
N SER A 195 -3.57 21.81 2.52
CA SER A 195 -4.89 21.22 2.36
C SER A 195 -4.80 19.81 1.78
N SER A 196 -5.72 18.93 2.21
CA SER A 196 -5.79 17.55 1.75
C SER A 196 -5.99 17.46 0.24
N VAL A 197 -5.34 16.50 -0.40
CA VAL A 197 -5.65 16.12 -1.79
C VAL A 197 -7.04 15.49 -1.92
N ALA A 198 -7.59 15.00 -0.80
CA ALA A 198 -8.92 14.42 -0.74
C ALA A 198 -10.04 15.46 -0.82
N ASP A 199 -9.80 16.70 -0.38
CA ASP A 199 -10.80 17.79 -0.32
C ASP A 199 -10.93 18.52 -1.67
N MET A 200 -10.62 17.81 -2.76
CA MET A 200 -10.46 18.36 -4.12
C MET A 200 -11.52 17.81 -5.10
N SER A 201 -12.75 17.67 -4.61
CA SER A 201 -13.96 17.32 -5.37
C SER A 201 -14.63 18.56 -5.96
#